data_AF-A0A525D6S1-F1
#
_entry.id   AF-A0A525D6S1-F1
#
_cell.length_a   1.000
_cell.length_b   1.000
_cell.length_c   1.000
_cell.angle_alpha   90.00
_cell.angle_beta   90.00
_cell.angle_gamma   90.00
#
_symmetry.space_group_name_H-M   'P 1'
#
loop_
_entity.id
_entity.type
_entity.pdbx_description
1 polymer ?
#
loop_
_entity_poly.entity_id
_entity_poly.type
_entity_poly.pdbx_seq_one_letter_code
_entity_poly.pdbx_strand_id
1 'polypeptide(L)'
;MCNHCNEHSHHHHHHPEIVQIMPTQQELFAVYQTDKPLEHAVQSGNGNISLVPVLFMGLIRHGEKTMVEGFFASNAIHSCEEVEGFKGYASSLEHAEKLYA
;
A
#
# COMPACT_ATOMS: atom_id res chain seq x y z
N MET A 1 -43.06 14.93 44.52
CA MET A 1 -42.03 15.70 43.80
C MET A 1 -41.23 14.72 42.97
N CYS A 2 -41.60 14.56 41.70
CA CYS A 2 -40.99 13.61 40.78
C CYS A 2 -39.97 14.35 39.91
N ASN A 3 -38.68 14.18 40.20
CA ASN A 3 -37.62 14.65 39.31
C ASN A 3 -37.43 13.62 38.19
N HIS A 4 -38.04 13.88 37.05
CA HIS A 4 -37.63 13.25 35.80
C HIS A 4 -36.29 13.86 35.41
N CYS A 5 -35.20 13.13 35.66
CA CYS A 5 -33.93 13.42 35.02
C CYS A 5 -34.08 13.04 33.55
N ASN A 6 -34.35 14.03 32.69
CA ASN A 6 -34.21 13.88 31.25
C ASN A 6 -32.77 13.42 30.97
N GLU A 7 -32.63 12.19 30.51
CA GLU A 7 -31.41 11.72 29.85
C GLU A 7 -31.18 12.63 28.64
N HIS A 8 -30.18 13.50 28.75
CA HIS A 8 -29.65 14.19 27.60
C HIS A 8 -29.02 13.14 26.68
N SER A 9 -29.71 12.83 25.56
CA SER A 9 -29.10 12.12 24.44
C SER A 9 -27.87 12.90 23.99
N HIS A 10 -26.70 12.41 24.39
CA HIS A 10 -25.44 12.95 23.90
C HIS A 10 -25.38 12.73 22.39
N HIS A 11 -25.39 13.84 21.66
CA HIS A 11 -25.11 13.89 20.25
C HIS A 11 -23.88 13.05 19.93
N HIS A 12 -24.02 12.10 18.99
CA HIS A 12 -22.92 11.41 18.34
C HIS A 12 -22.07 12.45 17.60
N HIS A 13 -21.14 13.08 18.30
CA HIS A 13 -20.10 13.88 17.69
C HIS A 13 -19.17 12.90 16.96
N HIS A 14 -19.37 12.75 15.66
CA HIS A 14 -18.36 12.22 14.75
C HIS A 14 -17.22 13.25 14.72
N HIS A 15 -16.30 13.14 15.67
CA HIS A 15 -15.05 13.87 15.59
C HIS A 15 -14.32 13.44 14.31
N PRO A 16 -13.72 14.37 13.54
CA PRO A 16 -12.92 14.01 12.40
C PRO A 16 -11.75 13.15 12.88
N GLU A 17 -11.62 11.94 12.33
CA GLU A 17 -10.49 11.09 12.61
C GLU A 17 -9.25 11.69 11.95
N ILE A 18 -8.22 11.97 12.78
CA ILE A 18 -6.94 12.44 12.27
C ILE A 18 -6.13 11.21 11.87
N VAL A 19 -6.00 11.01 10.56
CA VAL A 19 -5.15 9.98 9.97
C VAL A 19 -3.84 10.63 9.53
N GLN A 20 -2.72 10.17 10.10
CA GLN A 20 -1.40 10.61 9.65
C GLN A 20 -0.87 9.65 8.59
N ILE A 21 -0.48 10.19 7.44
CA ILE A 21 0.14 9.47 6.34
C ILE A 21 1.64 9.75 6.37
N MET A 22 2.46 8.70 6.39
CA MET A 22 3.92 8.81 6.32
C MET A 22 4.46 8.06 5.10
N PRO A 23 5.27 8.69 4.23
CA PRO A 23 5.94 7.99 3.15
C PRO A 23 7.00 7.05 3.72
N THR A 24 7.16 5.86 3.15
CA THR A 24 8.31 5.01 3.46
C THR A 24 9.60 5.65 2.93
N GLN A 25 10.66 5.59 3.73
CA GLN A 25 11.98 6.09 3.32
C GLN A 25 12.74 5.12 2.41
N GLN A 26 12.27 3.88 2.30
CA GLN A 26 12.89 2.84 1.49
C GLN A 26 12.12 2.71 0.17
N GLU A 27 12.87 2.69 -0.93
CA GLU A 27 12.34 2.34 -2.24
C GLU A 27 11.97 0.85 -2.24
N LEU A 28 10.72 0.57 -2.61
CA LEU A 28 10.19 -0.78 -2.74
C LEU A 28 9.56 -0.91 -4.12
N PHE A 29 9.76 -2.08 -4.71
CA PHE A 29 9.26 -2.42 -6.03
C PHE A 29 8.40 -3.66 -5.91
N ALA A 30 7.27 -3.67 -6.60
CA ALA A 30 6.56 -4.90 -6.91
C ALA A 30 7.33 -5.63 -8.01
N VAL A 31 7.57 -6.92 -7.78
CA VAL A 31 8.31 -7.80 -8.67
C VAL A 31 7.30 -8.61 -9.47
N TYR A 32 7.43 -8.54 -10.78
CA TYR A 32 6.62 -9.31 -11.73
C TYR A 32 7.51 -10.18 -12.58
N GLN A 33 7.06 -11.39 -12.90
CA GLN A 33 7.70 -12.27 -13.85
C GLN A 33 6.76 -12.52 -15.02
N THR A 34 6.97 -11.81 -16.12
CA THR A 34 6.07 -11.79 -17.27
C THR A 34 6.84 -11.70 -18.58
N ASP A 35 6.40 -12.42 -19.61
CA ASP A 35 7.07 -12.42 -20.93
C ASP A 35 7.06 -11.05 -21.63
N LYS A 36 6.13 -10.18 -21.25
CA LYS A 36 6.05 -8.79 -21.71
C LYS A 36 6.27 -7.84 -20.54
N PRO A 37 7.06 -6.77 -20.70
CA PRO A 37 7.23 -5.75 -19.67
C PRO A 37 5.89 -5.07 -19.35
N LEU A 38 5.63 -4.83 -18.07
CA LEU A 38 4.50 -4.00 -17.61
C LEU A 38 4.72 -2.54 -18.00
N GLU A 39 3.63 -1.82 -18.25
CA GLU A 39 3.65 -0.42 -18.74
C GLU A 39 4.47 0.54 -17.84
N HIS A 40 4.47 0.29 -16.52
CA HIS A 40 5.18 1.11 -15.53
C HIS A 40 6.43 0.42 -14.97
N ALA A 41 6.93 -0.63 -15.64
CA ALA A 41 8.17 -1.26 -15.24
C ALA A 41 9.34 -0.29 -15.45
N VAL A 42 10.09 -0.04 -14.39
CA VAL A 42 11.26 0.86 -14.41
C VAL A 42 12.57 0.11 -14.66
N GLN A 43 12.60 -1.19 -14.37
CA GLN A 43 13.76 -2.06 -14.58
C GLN A 43 13.28 -3.46 -14.98
N SER A 44 14.03 -4.12 -15.86
CA SER A 44 13.84 -5.52 -16.22
C SER A 44 15.16 -6.25 -16.12
N GLY A 45 15.12 -7.50 -15.65
CA GLY A 45 16.31 -8.33 -15.41
C GLY A 45 16.18 -9.73 -15.99
N ASN A 46 17.02 -10.62 -15.48
CA ASN A 46 17.03 -12.02 -15.89
C ASN A 46 15.71 -12.72 -15.57
N GLY A 47 15.39 -13.79 -16.32
CA GLY A 47 14.23 -14.63 -16.04
C GLY A 47 12.88 -13.94 -16.24
N ASN A 48 12.81 -12.92 -17.11
CA ASN A 48 11.61 -12.12 -17.38
C ASN A 48 11.10 -11.32 -16.15
N ILE A 49 12.00 -10.99 -15.21
CA ILE A 49 11.68 -10.16 -14.06
C ILE A 49 11.53 -8.69 -14.49
N SER A 50 10.48 -8.03 -14.00
CA SER A 50 10.20 -6.61 -14.15
C SER A 50 9.88 -5.99 -12.80
N LEU A 51 10.43 -4.81 -12.52
CA LEU A 51 10.18 -4.05 -11.31
C LEU A 51 9.26 -2.88 -11.59
N VAL A 52 8.18 -2.78 -10.82
CA VAL A 52 7.27 -1.63 -10.82
C VAL A 52 7.42 -0.88 -9.51
N PRO A 53 7.66 0.44 -9.51
CA PRO A 53 7.82 1.22 -8.29
C PRO A 53 6.49 1.30 -7.52
N VAL A 54 6.54 1.06 -6.21
CA VAL A 54 5.39 1.11 -5.32
C VAL A 54 5.68 2.06 -4.17
N LEU A 55 4.70 2.89 -3.81
CA LEU A 55 4.80 3.77 -2.66
C LEU A 55 4.05 3.15 -1.49
N PHE A 56 4.76 2.68 -0.48
CA PHE A 56 4.10 2.29 0.76
C PHE A 56 3.87 3.51 1.65
N MET A 57 2.70 3.58 2.25
CA MET A 57 2.32 4.63 3.18
C MET A 57 1.97 4.02 4.53
N GLY A 58 2.62 4.51 5.59
CA GLY A 58 2.19 4.22 6.95
C GLY A 58 0.97 5.08 7.29
N LEU A 59 -0.15 4.45 7.62
CA LEU A 59 -1.31 5.08 8.24
C LEU A 59 -1.20 4.95 9.75
N ILE A 60 -1.32 6.08 10.45
CA ILE A 60 -1.43 6.08 11.91
C ILE A 60 -2.84 6.51 12.28
N ARG A 61 -3.57 5.63 12.95
CA ARG A 61 -4.93 5.87 13.46
C ARG A 61 -4.94 5.59 14.96
N HIS A 62 -5.24 6.60 15.78
CA HIS A 62 -5.25 6.49 17.24
C HIS A 62 -3.96 5.91 17.88
N GLY A 63 -2.81 6.10 17.23
CA GLY A 63 -1.52 5.56 17.68
C GLY A 63 -1.21 4.14 17.17
N GLU A 64 -2.18 3.48 16.53
CA GLU A 64 -1.95 2.22 15.81
C GLU A 64 -1.38 2.52 14.42
N LYS A 65 -0.30 1.81 14.06
CA LYS A 65 0.34 1.94 12.75
C LYS A 65 -0.10 0.79 11.85
N THR A 66 -0.67 1.12 10.71
CA THR A 66 -1.05 0.17 9.67
C THR A 66 -0.32 0.55 8.38
N MET A 67 0.14 -0.43 7.61
CA MET A 67 0.76 -0.17 6.31
C MET A 67 -0.31 -0.24 5.23
N VAL A 68 -0.33 0.75 4.33
CA VAL A 68 -1.19 0.77 3.16
C VAL A 68 -0.34 0.94 1.92
N GLU A 69 -0.63 0.10 0.94
CA GLU A 69 -0.01 0.15 -0.38
C GLU A 69 -0.59 1.32 -1.18
N GLY A 70 0.29 2.17 -1.71
CA GLY A 70 -0.03 3.31 -2.56
C GLY A 70 0.56 3.13 -3.96
N PHE A 71 -0.29 3.28 -4.98
CA PHE A 71 0.11 3.10 -6.37
C PHE A 71 0.53 4.44 -6.96
N PHE A 72 1.75 4.50 -7.50
CA PHE A 72 2.27 5.74 -8.08
C PHE A 72 1.75 6.02 -9.50
N ALA A 73 1.20 5.03 -10.22
CA ALA A 73 0.93 5.21 -11.64
C ALA A 73 -0.11 4.29 -12.30
N SER A 74 -0.93 3.53 -11.57
CA SER A 74 -1.89 2.64 -12.24
C SER A 74 -3.22 3.34 -12.51
N ASN A 75 -3.68 3.31 -13.77
CA ASN A 75 -5.06 3.66 -14.16
C ASN A 75 -6.11 2.73 -13.53
N ALA A 76 -5.68 1.67 -12.84
CA ALA A 76 -6.52 0.72 -12.17
C ALA A 76 -6.09 0.58 -10.69
N ILE A 77 -7.05 0.80 -9.79
CA ILE A 77 -6.88 0.51 -8.36
C ILE A 77 -7.02 -1.01 -8.18
N HIS A 78 -5.99 -1.76 -8.58
CA HIS A 78 -5.88 -3.19 -8.33
C HIS A 78 -4.63 -3.43 -7.48
N SER A 79 -4.76 -4.31 -6.50
CA SER A 79 -3.62 -4.67 -5.65
C SER A 79 -2.48 -5.23 -6.52
N CYS A 80 -1.21 -5.00 -6.17
CA CYS A 80 -0.11 -5.65 -6.91
C CYS A 80 -0.26 -7.17 -6.96
N GLU A 81 -0.87 -7.76 -5.92
CA GLU A 81 -1.13 -9.19 -5.81
C GLU A 81 -2.18 -9.71 -6.80
N GLU A 82 -3.02 -8.82 -7.34
CA GLU A 82 -4.08 -9.17 -8.31
C GLU A 82 -3.56 -9.18 -9.76
N VAL A 83 -2.38 -8.63 -10.00
CA VAL A 83 -1.78 -8.57 -11.34
C VAL A 83 -1.02 -9.87 -11.62
N GLU A 84 -1.32 -10.51 -12.76
CA GLU A 84 -0.69 -11.77 -13.16
C GLU A 84 0.84 -11.65 -13.21
N GLY A 85 1.52 -12.68 -12.69
CA GLY A 85 2.98 -12.74 -12.65
C GLY A 85 3.60 -12.07 -11.43
N PHE A 86 2.81 -11.53 -10.51
CA PHE A 86 3.34 -11.02 -9.23
C PHE A 86 4.09 -12.08 -8.44
N LYS A 87 5.26 -11.73 -7.92
CA LYS A 87 6.13 -12.61 -7.11
C LYS A 87 6.34 -12.13 -5.68
N GLY A 88 6.16 -10.84 -5.44
CA GLY A 88 6.43 -10.22 -4.15
C GLY A 88 7.05 -8.85 -4.32
N TYR A 89 7.76 -8.41 -3.28
CA TYR A 89 8.38 -7.10 -3.24
C TYR A 89 9.89 -7.23 -3.07
N ALA A 90 10.64 -6.30 -3.67
CA ALA A 90 12.09 -6.21 -3.52
C ALA A 90 12.54 -4.74 -3.44
N SER A 91 13.70 -4.53 -2.83
CA SER A 91 14.33 -3.21 -2.73
C SER A 91 15.22 -2.86 -3.93
N SER A 92 15.53 -3.82 -4.80
CA SER A 92 16.35 -3.63 -6.00
C SER A 92 16.20 -4.81 -6.98
N LEU A 93 16.67 -4.64 -8.21
CA LEU A 93 16.67 -5.72 -9.21
C LEU A 93 17.57 -6.88 -8.80
N GLU A 94 18.77 -6.59 -8.27
CA GLU A 94 19.67 -7.63 -7.75
C GLU A 94 19.02 -8.46 -6.64
N HIS A 95 18.27 -7.80 -5.75
CA HIS A 95 17.55 -8.49 -4.69
C HIS A 95 16.41 -9.34 -5.25
N ALA A 96 15.66 -8.81 -6.23
CA ALA A 96 14.59 -9.55 -6.89
C ALA A 96 15.12 -10.79 -7.64
N GLU A 97 16.22 -10.65 -8.38
CA GLU A 97 16.84 -11.76 -9.11
C GLU A 97 17.31 -12.87 -8.16
N LYS A 98 17.90 -12.53 -7.01
CA LYS A 98 18.30 -13.54 -6.02
C LYS A 98 17.13 -14.31 -5.41
N LEU A 99 15.97 -13.68 -5.30
CA LEU A 99 14.78 -14.27 -4.66
C LEU A 99 13.89 -15.02 -5.65
N TYR A 100 13.83 -14.57 -6.90
CA TYR A 100 12.77 -14.94 -7.83
C TYR A 100 13.24 -15.41 -9.22
N ALA A 101 14.55 -15.32 -9.55
CA ALA A 101 15.09 -15.80 -10.83
C ALA A 101 15.48 -17.28 -10.80
#